data_AF-A0A453H2A2-F1
#
_entry.id   AF-A0A453H2A2-F1
#
_cell.length_a   1.000
_cell.length_b   1.000
_cell.length_c   1.000
_cell.angle_alpha   90.00
_cell.angle_beta   90.00
_cell.angle_gamma   90.00
#
_symmetry.space_group_name_H-M   'P 1'
#
loop_
_entity.id
_entity.type
_entity.pdbx_description
1 polymer ?
#
loop_
_entity_poly.entity_id
_entity_poly.type
_entity_poly.pdbx_seq_one_letter_code
_entity_poly.pdbx_strand_id
1 'polypeptide(L)'
;MWEIDGAVRKGRRKNPNIGVSRKNLEVSLSESSRKFITCIRKYMILYLDLLEKNMDLWTLERAYTYLRTDKRFALCLGDIVPVGLGKYLQVLTAAIRDPEIRRVCGDVSTEQLLEKMFGVFMDHANMLADISTIPEVNSPELSESNLYGYIHQYIHLLESDVRVDVLEALNEKIRKRFKTPKLTNSNFAKICKHASLSWCRCILIKLASITPLPESMDTDNQPVPLSNGLLLYVDLQPDELLISSPDGPTQFKGLDMNWFETLARIKNIPIRQTSEDNMETAVTVMKSTYNFYRDSSCGTFPSGINLYTVTPSQASVEGLLQQAPGIVDTLDLSIPRKLLLWVYTLVHGRYCNISAVVKYCDEMKARNKRGTLTAAASSQVTPPAPHSSVSSHGIPLTSKEKSAQTVSSEAQE
;
A
#
# COMPACT_ATOMS: atom_id res chain seq x y z
N MET A 1 41.55 6.11 -3.86
CA MET A 1 40.41 6.35 -4.79
C MET A 1 40.87 6.66 -6.20
N TRP A 2 41.57 7.78 -6.45
CA TRP A 2 41.96 8.21 -7.81
C TRP A 2 42.71 7.13 -8.62
N GLU A 3 43.58 6.36 -7.98
CA GLU A 3 44.28 5.19 -8.55
C GLU A 3 43.33 4.06 -9.00
N ILE A 4 42.24 3.87 -8.26
CA ILE A 4 41.22 2.83 -8.50
C ILE A 4 40.37 3.22 -9.71
N ASP A 5 39.99 4.49 -9.82
CA ASP A 5 39.31 5.03 -11.00
C ASP A 5 40.17 4.89 -12.27
N GLY A 6 41.50 5.03 -12.15
CA GLY A 6 42.47 4.77 -13.22
C GLY A 6 42.50 3.31 -13.68
N ALA A 7 42.45 2.35 -12.74
CA ALA A 7 42.40 0.93 -13.05
C ALA A 7 41.07 0.52 -13.72
N VAL A 8 39.93 1.01 -13.21
CA VAL A 8 38.61 0.75 -13.78
C VAL A 8 38.49 1.30 -15.21
N ARG A 9 39.09 2.47 -15.51
CA ARG A 9 39.16 3.01 -16.88
C ARG A 9 39.96 2.12 -17.84
N LYS A 10 41.05 1.48 -17.39
CA LYS A 10 41.81 0.51 -18.20
C LYS A 10 41.07 -0.83 -18.38
N GLY A 11 40.22 -1.23 -17.44
CA GLY A 11 39.42 -2.48 -17.50
C GLY A 11 38.16 -2.43 -18.36
N ARG A 12 37.83 -1.31 -19.01
CA ARG A 12 36.52 -1.00 -19.63
C ARG A 12 36.19 -1.77 -20.94
N ARG A 13 36.48 -3.06 -21.03
CA ARG A 13 36.07 -3.95 -22.13
C ARG A 13 35.29 -5.21 -21.73
N LYS A 14 35.03 -5.47 -20.45
CA LYS A 14 34.08 -6.51 -20.00
C LYS A 14 33.15 -5.99 -18.92
N ASN A 15 31.83 -6.06 -19.17
CA ASN A 15 30.79 -5.71 -18.21
C ASN A 15 30.84 -6.65 -16.99
N PRO A 16 30.89 -6.13 -15.76
CA PRO A 16 30.45 -6.87 -14.59
C PRO A 16 28.92 -6.81 -14.53
N ASN A 17 28.25 -7.83 -15.08
CA ASN A 17 26.82 -8.00 -14.81
C ASN A 17 26.60 -8.19 -13.29
N ILE A 18 25.47 -7.68 -12.80
CA ILE A 18 25.04 -7.84 -11.41
C ILE A 18 24.87 -9.34 -11.10
N GLY A 19 25.89 -9.95 -10.49
CA GLY A 19 25.91 -11.38 -10.18
C GLY A 19 27.24 -11.85 -9.59
N VAL A 20 27.27 -12.03 -8.27
CA VAL A 20 28.14 -12.97 -7.54
C VAL A 20 29.62 -12.99 -7.97
N SER A 21 30.29 -11.83 -8.00
CA SER A 21 31.76 -11.76 -8.05
C SER A 21 32.30 -10.88 -6.93
N ARG A 22 32.40 -11.46 -5.71
CA ARG A 22 33.09 -10.87 -4.54
C ARG A 22 34.63 -10.90 -4.67
N LYS A 23 35.20 -11.14 -5.87
CA LYS A 23 36.63 -11.45 -6.02
C LYS A 23 37.41 -10.40 -6.82
N ASN A 24 38.50 -9.94 -6.20
CA ASN A 24 39.76 -9.48 -6.81
C ASN A 24 39.99 -7.98 -7.11
N LEU A 25 39.21 -7.02 -6.58
CA LEU A 25 39.64 -5.61 -6.68
C LEU A 25 40.95 -5.39 -5.89
N GLU A 26 41.00 -5.77 -4.61
CA GLU A 26 42.17 -5.60 -3.72
C GLU A 26 43.47 -6.25 -4.24
N VAL A 27 43.35 -7.42 -4.89
CA VAL A 27 44.50 -8.16 -5.42
C VAL A 27 45.16 -7.41 -6.58
N SER A 28 44.38 -6.64 -7.36
CA SER A 28 44.86 -5.87 -8.52
C SER A 28 45.44 -4.49 -8.18
N LEU A 29 45.30 -4.02 -6.93
CA LEU A 29 45.78 -2.72 -6.49
C LEU A 29 47.25 -2.78 -6.04
N SER A 30 47.86 -1.60 -5.85
CA SER A 30 49.19 -1.53 -5.22
C SER A 30 49.13 -1.90 -3.74
N GLU A 31 50.27 -2.24 -3.13
CA GLU A 31 50.32 -2.56 -1.71
C GLU A 31 49.99 -1.34 -0.82
N SER A 32 50.40 -0.13 -1.22
CA SER A 32 50.04 1.10 -0.48
C SER A 32 48.53 1.35 -0.55
N SER A 33 47.92 1.18 -1.72
CA SER A 33 46.47 1.30 -1.90
C SER A 33 45.70 0.26 -1.07
N ARG A 34 46.19 -1.00 -0.99
CA ARG A 34 45.63 -2.03 -0.08
C ARG A 34 45.73 -1.62 1.38
N LYS A 35 46.92 -1.22 1.85
CA LYS A 35 47.14 -0.78 3.24
C LYS A 35 46.23 0.39 3.61
N PHE A 36 46.04 1.35 2.70
CA PHE A 36 45.13 2.47 2.86
C PHE A 36 43.65 2.04 2.94
N ILE A 37 43.18 1.13 2.09
CA ILE A 37 41.82 0.57 2.16
C ILE A 37 41.60 -0.15 3.50
N THR A 38 42.53 -1.01 3.94
CA THR A 38 42.46 -1.68 5.24
C THR A 38 42.44 -0.70 6.41
N CYS A 39 43.18 0.41 6.31
CA CYS A 39 43.14 1.48 7.29
C CYS A 39 41.76 2.15 7.35
N ILE A 40 41.20 2.55 6.20
CA ILE A 40 39.84 3.10 6.11
C ILE A 40 38.80 2.12 6.66
N ARG A 41 38.87 0.82 6.31
CA ARG A 41 37.94 -0.20 6.84
C ARG A 41 37.91 -0.20 8.37
N LYS A 42 39.08 -0.21 9.02
CA LYS A 42 39.18 -0.16 10.49
C LYS A 42 38.55 1.11 11.07
N TYR A 43 38.82 2.27 10.47
CA TYR A 43 38.21 3.53 10.91
C TYR A 43 36.69 3.59 10.68
N MET A 44 36.18 3.02 9.58
CA MET A 44 34.75 2.96 9.30
C MET A 44 34.02 2.03 10.26
N ILE A 45 34.58 0.86 10.58
CA ILE A 45 34.01 -0.06 11.59
C ILE A 45 33.99 0.63 12.96
N LEU A 46 35.12 1.21 13.39
CA LEU A 46 35.21 1.96 14.66
C LEU A 46 34.20 3.13 14.71
N TYR A 47 34.00 3.84 13.59
CA TYR A 47 33.02 4.92 13.53
C TYR A 47 31.59 4.40 13.68
N LEU A 48 31.24 3.29 13.00
CA LEU A 48 29.92 2.66 13.14
C LEU A 48 29.70 2.13 14.58
N ASP A 49 30.71 1.56 15.23
CA ASP A 49 30.66 1.15 16.65
C ASP A 49 30.41 2.33 17.59
N LEU A 50 30.99 3.51 17.30
CA LEU A 50 30.78 4.73 18.09
C LEU A 50 29.36 5.28 17.91
N LEU A 51 28.82 5.27 16.68
CA LEU A 51 27.45 5.70 16.43
C LEU A 51 26.42 4.76 17.09
N GLU A 52 26.65 3.45 17.05
CA GLU A 52 25.82 2.45 17.75
C GLU A 52 25.81 2.71 19.27
N LYS A 53 26.99 2.87 19.89
CA LYS A 53 27.12 3.13 21.33
C LYS A 53 26.48 4.45 21.77
N ASN A 54 26.47 5.46 20.89
CA ASN A 54 25.85 6.75 21.14
C ASN A 54 24.36 6.80 20.74
N MET A 55 23.80 5.69 20.23
CA MET A 55 22.42 5.61 19.72
C MET A 55 22.11 6.65 18.62
N ASP A 56 23.11 7.02 17.80
CA ASP A 56 22.94 7.98 16.70
C ASP A 56 22.30 7.31 15.47
N LEU A 57 20.99 7.08 15.59
CA LEU A 57 20.14 6.43 14.60
C LEU A 57 20.21 7.08 13.22
N TRP A 58 20.18 8.40 13.16
CA TRP A 58 20.10 9.17 11.90
C TRP A 58 21.44 9.20 11.16
N THR A 59 22.56 9.29 11.89
CA THR A 59 23.88 9.19 11.27
C THR A 59 24.18 7.76 10.83
N LEU A 60 23.74 6.73 11.57
CA LEU A 60 23.79 5.34 11.11
C LEU A 60 23.00 5.12 9.82
N GLU A 61 21.77 5.63 9.73
CA GLU A 61 20.92 5.54 8.53
C GLU A 61 21.61 6.13 7.30
N ARG A 62 22.19 7.32 7.47
CA ARG A 62 22.98 7.99 6.44
C ARG A 62 24.24 7.21 6.10
N ALA A 63 24.98 6.71 7.08
CA ALA A 63 26.24 6.00 6.89
C ALA A 63 26.07 4.73 6.05
N TYR A 64 25.14 3.82 6.41
CA TYR A 64 24.91 2.61 5.60
C TYR A 64 24.39 2.96 4.20
N THR A 65 23.56 4.00 4.08
CA THR A 65 23.04 4.46 2.78
C THR A 65 24.16 4.99 1.89
N TYR A 66 25.10 5.78 2.41
CA TYR A 66 26.25 6.27 1.63
C TYR A 66 27.22 5.14 1.24
N LEU A 67 27.53 4.23 2.16
CA LEU A 67 28.37 3.04 1.87
C LEU A 67 27.77 2.18 0.74
N ARG A 68 26.45 2.09 0.66
CA ARG A 68 25.72 1.35 -0.38
C ARG A 68 25.62 2.08 -1.72
N THR A 69 25.33 3.38 -1.69
CA THR A 69 24.93 4.16 -2.90
C THR A 69 26.09 4.84 -3.60
N ASP A 70 27.16 5.22 -2.89
CA ASP A 70 28.36 5.77 -3.53
C ASP A 70 29.17 4.64 -4.19
N LYS A 71 29.26 4.69 -5.52
CA LYS A 71 30.02 3.72 -6.34
C LYS A 71 31.48 3.60 -5.90
N ARG A 72 32.06 4.65 -5.32
CA ARG A 72 33.44 4.66 -4.81
C ARG A 72 33.59 3.75 -3.59
N PHE A 73 32.64 3.83 -2.66
CA PHE A 73 32.64 3.00 -1.45
C PHE A 73 32.17 1.59 -1.75
N ALA A 74 31.14 1.39 -2.59
CA ALA A 74 30.65 0.07 -2.96
C ALA A 74 31.74 -0.86 -3.56
N LEU A 75 32.73 -0.30 -4.25
CA LEU A 75 33.86 -1.04 -4.83
C LEU A 75 34.91 -1.52 -3.80
N CYS A 76 35.06 -0.83 -2.67
CA CYS A 76 36.20 -1.04 -1.73
C CYS A 76 35.77 -1.35 -0.29
N LEU A 77 34.54 -1.00 0.08
CA LEU A 77 33.94 -1.09 1.41
C LEU A 77 32.52 -1.71 1.33
N GLY A 78 32.13 -2.29 0.19
CA GLY A 78 30.82 -2.93 0.03
C GLY A 78 30.60 -4.11 0.99
N ASP A 79 31.69 -4.69 1.51
CA ASP A 79 31.73 -5.66 2.60
C ASP A 79 31.30 -5.10 3.97
N ILE A 80 31.39 -3.79 4.20
CA ILE A 80 30.98 -3.13 5.44
C ILE A 80 29.48 -2.75 5.42
N VAL A 81 28.83 -2.70 4.25
CA VAL A 81 27.40 -2.33 4.13
C VAL A 81 26.49 -3.20 5.02
N PRO A 82 26.63 -4.53 5.10
CA PRO A 82 25.84 -5.36 6.02
C PRO A 82 26.09 -5.03 7.50
N VAL A 83 27.32 -4.69 7.88
CA VAL A 83 27.67 -4.30 9.27
C VAL A 83 26.99 -2.98 9.64
N GLY A 84 27.08 -1.96 8.78
CA GLY A 84 26.42 -0.67 9.00
C GLY A 84 24.89 -0.76 9.04
N LEU A 85 24.30 -1.58 8.16
CA LEU A 85 22.87 -1.85 8.17
C LEU A 85 22.44 -2.61 9.43
N GLY A 86 23.25 -3.58 9.88
CA GLY A 86 23.03 -4.31 11.12
C GLY A 86 23.03 -3.40 12.35
N LYS A 87 24.04 -2.55 12.50
CA LYS A 87 24.13 -1.58 13.61
C LYS A 87 22.99 -0.56 13.61
N TYR A 88 22.58 -0.11 12.42
CA TYR A 88 21.35 0.68 12.28
C TYR A 88 20.11 -0.06 12.79
N LEU A 89 19.95 -1.36 12.46
CA LEU A 89 18.86 -2.18 12.96
C LEU A 89 18.91 -2.40 14.49
N GLN A 90 20.10 -2.53 15.09
CA GLN A 90 20.23 -2.61 16.56
C GLN A 90 19.69 -1.35 17.24
N VAL A 91 20.15 -0.17 16.82
CA VAL A 91 19.66 1.11 17.39
C VAL A 91 18.18 1.33 17.07
N LEU A 92 17.72 0.98 15.87
CA LEU A 92 16.30 1.11 15.48
C LEU A 92 15.39 0.22 16.32
N THR A 93 15.74 -1.05 16.53
CA THR A 93 14.95 -1.97 17.36
C THR A 93 14.98 -1.57 18.84
N ALA A 94 16.11 -1.07 19.33
CA ALA A 94 16.23 -0.51 20.68
C ALA A 94 15.30 0.72 20.86
N ALA A 95 15.33 1.68 19.94
CA ALA A 95 14.48 2.87 19.97
C ALA A 95 12.98 2.56 19.81
N ILE A 96 12.60 1.49 19.09
CA ILE A 96 11.21 1.03 19.04
C ILE A 96 10.76 0.48 20.41
N ARG A 97 11.61 -0.33 21.07
CA ARG A 97 11.28 -1.00 22.35
C ARG A 97 11.34 -0.08 23.57
N ASP A 98 12.29 0.83 23.62
CA ASP A 98 12.61 1.62 24.81
C ASP A 98 12.37 3.13 24.56
N PRO A 99 11.45 3.78 25.31
CA PRO A 99 11.16 5.20 25.15
C PRO A 99 12.33 6.12 25.57
N GLU A 100 13.23 5.69 26.46
CA GLU A 100 14.39 6.49 26.87
C GLU A 100 15.44 6.52 25.75
N ILE A 101 15.74 5.35 25.15
CA ILE A 101 16.60 5.28 23.95
C ILE A 101 15.99 6.09 22.80
N ARG A 102 14.65 6.07 22.68
CA ARG A 102 13.93 6.86 21.67
C ARG A 102 14.12 8.36 21.82
N ARG A 103 14.08 8.89 23.04
CA ARG A 103 14.38 10.31 23.32
C ARG A 103 15.81 10.66 22.89
N VAL A 104 16.78 9.80 23.20
CA VAL A 104 18.18 9.96 22.75
C VAL A 104 18.28 9.98 21.22
N CYS A 105 17.47 9.19 20.51
CA CYS A 105 17.39 9.17 19.05
C CYS A 105 16.67 10.38 18.42
N GLY A 106 16.24 11.38 19.21
CA GLY A 106 15.58 12.60 18.74
C GLY A 106 14.05 12.61 18.89
N ASP A 107 13.51 11.91 19.89
CA ASP A 107 12.09 11.91 20.31
C ASP A 107 11.08 11.66 19.16
N VAL A 108 11.46 10.72 18.29
CA VAL A 108 10.71 10.27 17.11
C VAL A 108 9.48 9.45 17.54
N SER A 109 8.37 9.48 16.81
CA SER A 109 7.20 8.64 17.17
C SER A 109 7.44 7.14 16.92
N THR A 110 6.77 6.26 17.67
CA THR A 110 6.86 4.79 17.43
C THR A 110 6.53 4.45 15.98
N GLU A 111 5.52 5.12 15.43
CA GLU A 111 5.07 4.95 14.04
C GLU A 111 6.19 5.19 13.03
N GLN A 112 6.89 6.32 13.14
CA GLN A 112 7.94 6.69 12.18
C GLN A 112 9.12 5.70 12.23
N LEU A 113 9.41 5.14 13.41
CA LEU A 113 10.41 4.08 13.56
C LEU A 113 9.95 2.75 12.97
N LEU A 114 8.67 2.41 13.14
CA LEU A 114 8.04 1.23 12.52
C LEU A 114 7.96 1.37 10.98
N GLU A 115 7.67 2.56 10.46
CA GLU A 115 7.72 2.84 9.02
C GLU A 115 9.16 2.73 8.48
N LYS A 116 10.17 3.24 9.21
CA LYS A 116 11.59 3.02 8.88
C LYS A 116 11.95 1.54 8.84
N MET A 117 11.52 0.76 9.83
CA MET A 117 11.73 -0.69 9.87
C MET A 117 11.08 -1.37 8.66
N PHE A 118 9.86 -0.97 8.29
CA PHE A 118 9.20 -1.44 7.07
C PHE A 118 9.96 -1.03 5.79
N GLY A 119 10.48 0.20 5.72
CA GLY A 119 11.33 0.64 4.61
C GLY A 119 12.59 -0.22 4.44
N VAL A 120 13.32 -0.45 5.54
CA VAL A 120 14.50 -1.33 5.56
C VAL A 120 14.12 -2.75 5.12
N PHE A 121 13.06 -3.31 5.70
CA PHE A 121 12.57 -4.64 5.33
C PHE A 121 12.28 -4.74 3.84
N MET A 122 11.56 -3.77 3.29
CA MET A 122 11.20 -3.77 1.88
C MET A 122 12.42 -3.66 0.97
N ASP A 123 13.40 -2.82 1.30
CA ASP A 123 14.62 -2.65 0.50
C ASP A 123 15.62 -3.81 0.65
N HIS A 124 15.75 -4.39 1.84
CA HIS A 124 16.85 -5.27 2.24
C HIS A 124 16.45 -6.70 2.66
N ALA A 125 15.18 -7.11 2.54
CA ALA A 125 14.67 -8.44 2.92
C ALA A 125 15.65 -9.62 2.72
N ASN A 126 16.23 -9.75 1.52
CA ASN A 126 17.15 -10.85 1.17
C ASN A 126 18.47 -10.85 1.98
N MET A 127 18.88 -9.70 2.53
CA MET A 127 20.10 -9.54 3.33
C MET A 127 19.85 -9.71 4.83
N LEU A 128 18.60 -9.59 5.31
CA LEU A 128 18.30 -9.63 6.74
C LEU A 128 18.65 -10.98 7.38
N ALA A 129 18.43 -12.08 6.67
CA ALA A 129 18.84 -13.42 7.11
C ALA A 129 20.37 -13.50 7.31
N ASP A 130 21.14 -12.96 6.37
CA ASP A 130 22.61 -12.96 6.43
C ASP A 130 23.14 -12.11 7.60
N ILE A 131 22.50 -10.97 7.91
CA ILE A 131 22.95 -10.04 8.98
C ILE A 131 23.02 -10.73 10.34
N SER A 132 22.07 -11.62 10.65
CA SER A 132 22.05 -12.38 11.91
C SER A 132 23.28 -13.28 12.13
N THR A 133 24.02 -13.58 11.06
CA THR A 133 25.23 -14.42 11.10
C THR A 133 26.53 -13.62 11.26
N ILE A 134 26.47 -12.29 11.24
CA ILE A 134 27.64 -11.40 11.31
C ILE A 134 28.08 -11.23 12.77
N PRO A 135 29.31 -11.62 13.16
CA PRO A 135 29.77 -11.52 14.55
C PRO A 135 29.69 -10.10 15.14
N GLU A 136 29.97 -9.08 14.34
CA GLU A 136 29.98 -7.66 14.72
C GLU A 136 28.58 -7.06 15.00
N VAL A 137 27.51 -7.83 14.73
CA VAL A 137 26.11 -7.41 14.87
C VAL A 137 25.24 -8.54 15.48
N ASN A 138 25.84 -9.59 16.03
CA ASN A 138 25.07 -10.74 16.52
C ASN A 138 24.28 -10.36 17.78
N SER A 139 22.96 -10.24 17.64
CA SER A 139 22.02 -9.87 18.70
C SER A 139 20.71 -10.64 18.52
N PRO A 140 20.11 -11.20 19.60
CA PRO A 140 18.85 -11.93 19.52
C PRO A 140 17.67 -11.05 19.08
N GLU A 141 17.74 -9.73 19.30
CA GLU A 141 16.80 -8.74 18.80
C GLU A 141 16.72 -8.71 17.27
N LEU A 142 17.82 -9.00 16.58
CA LEU A 142 17.89 -9.07 15.12
C LEU A 142 17.48 -10.43 14.52
N SER A 143 16.94 -11.34 15.34
CA SER A 143 16.35 -12.57 14.81
C SER A 143 15.25 -12.26 13.78
N GLU A 144 15.21 -13.06 12.71
CA GLU A 144 14.27 -12.88 11.60
C GLU A 144 12.80 -12.78 12.09
N SER A 145 12.43 -13.57 13.10
CA SER A 145 11.11 -13.52 13.77
C SER A 145 10.80 -12.18 14.43
N ASN A 146 11.77 -11.56 15.10
CA ASN A 146 11.58 -10.27 15.77
C ASN A 146 11.44 -9.14 14.74
N LEU A 147 12.24 -9.16 13.68
CA LEU A 147 12.15 -8.21 12.57
C LEU A 147 10.78 -8.25 11.90
N TYR A 148 10.22 -9.45 11.64
CA TYR A 148 8.84 -9.58 11.17
C TYR A 148 7.81 -9.10 12.20
N GLY A 149 8.05 -9.31 13.49
CA GLY A 149 7.20 -8.82 14.57
C GLY A 149 6.92 -7.32 14.47
N TYR A 150 7.94 -6.50 14.20
CA TYR A 150 7.77 -5.06 13.97
C TYR A 150 6.97 -4.73 12.70
N ILE A 151 7.07 -5.54 11.64
CA ILE A 151 6.23 -5.36 10.43
C ILE A 151 4.76 -5.63 10.74
N HIS A 152 4.47 -6.68 11.52
CA HIS A 152 3.12 -6.94 12.01
C HIS A 152 2.64 -5.82 12.95
N GLN A 153 3.48 -5.29 13.83
CA GLN A 153 3.16 -4.15 14.69
C GLN A 153 2.83 -2.89 13.89
N TYR A 154 3.57 -2.60 12.81
CA TYR A 154 3.27 -1.46 11.94
C TYR A 154 1.91 -1.60 11.25
N ILE A 155 1.63 -2.76 10.65
CA ILE A 155 0.34 -3.05 10.00
C ILE A 155 -0.81 -2.91 11.00
N HIS A 156 -0.64 -3.41 12.24
CA HIS A 156 -1.66 -3.30 13.29
C HIS A 156 -1.91 -1.85 13.73
N LEU A 157 -0.87 -1.01 13.83
CA LEU A 157 -1.02 0.41 14.11
C LEU A 157 -1.79 1.14 12.99
N LEU A 158 -1.50 0.82 11.73
CA LEU A 158 -2.29 1.36 10.61
C LEU A 158 -3.76 0.88 10.64
N GLU A 159 -4.00 -0.32 11.17
CA GLU A 159 -5.33 -0.91 11.33
C GLU A 159 -6.13 -0.25 12.46
N SER A 160 -5.53 -0.02 13.63
CA SER A 160 -6.16 0.69 14.76
C SER A 160 -6.58 2.10 14.40
N ASP A 161 -5.76 2.79 13.59
CA ASP A 161 -6.01 4.15 13.13
C ASP A 161 -6.94 4.20 11.90
N VAL A 162 -7.37 3.04 11.39
CA VAL A 162 -8.23 2.87 10.21
C VAL A 162 -7.67 3.57 8.94
N ARG A 163 -6.34 3.51 8.75
CA ARG A 163 -5.61 4.19 7.66
C ARG A 163 -5.61 3.41 6.36
N VAL A 164 -6.78 3.35 5.73
CA VAL A 164 -7.05 2.62 4.46
C VAL A 164 -6.02 2.93 3.37
N ASP A 165 -5.73 4.21 3.08
CA ASP A 165 -4.83 4.59 1.98
C ASP A 165 -3.37 4.16 2.21
N VAL A 166 -2.92 4.19 3.46
CA VAL A 166 -1.56 3.77 3.83
C VAL A 166 -1.44 2.24 3.74
N LEU A 167 -2.47 1.51 4.18
CA LEU A 167 -2.57 0.05 4.03
C LEU A 167 -2.66 -0.39 2.56
N GLU A 168 -3.38 0.35 1.72
CA GLU A 168 -3.41 0.13 0.26
C GLU A 168 -2.01 0.29 -0.35
N ALA A 169 -1.32 1.40 -0.05
CA ALA A 169 0.03 1.67 -0.53
C ALA A 169 1.06 0.62 -0.01
N LEU A 170 0.90 0.17 1.23
CA LEU A 170 1.72 -0.87 1.85
C LEU A 170 1.50 -2.24 1.19
N ASN A 171 0.24 -2.66 0.96
CA ASN A 171 -0.08 -3.87 0.20
C ASN A 171 0.49 -3.83 -1.22
N GLU A 172 0.39 -2.68 -1.92
CA GLU A 172 0.95 -2.54 -3.27
C GLU A 172 2.48 -2.67 -3.28
N LYS A 173 3.18 -2.06 -2.31
CA LYS A 173 4.63 -2.20 -2.14
C LYS A 173 5.02 -3.68 -1.92
N ILE A 174 4.36 -4.36 -0.97
CA ILE A 174 4.55 -5.79 -0.64
C ILE A 174 4.35 -6.63 -1.91
N ARG A 175 3.20 -6.48 -2.57
CA ARG A 175 2.84 -7.23 -3.77
C ARG A 175 3.82 -6.99 -4.92
N LYS A 176 4.33 -5.76 -5.11
CA LYS A 176 5.35 -5.46 -6.14
C LYS A 176 6.68 -6.16 -5.88
N ARG A 177 7.16 -6.19 -4.63
CA ARG A 177 8.44 -6.85 -4.30
C ARG A 177 8.34 -8.37 -4.35
N PHE A 178 7.20 -8.95 -3.97
CA PHE A 178 7.06 -10.39 -3.77
C PHE A 178 6.30 -11.15 -4.88
N LYS A 179 5.85 -10.46 -5.95
CA LYS A 179 5.32 -11.08 -7.18
C LYS A 179 6.34 -11.95 -7.95
N THR A 180 7.63 -11.89 -7.62
CA THR A 180 8.66 -12.79 -8.19
C THR A 180 8.69 -14.14 -7.45
N PRO A 181 8.52 -15.30 -8.12
CA PRO A 181 8.27 -16.61 -7.47
C PRO A 181 9.39 -17.24 -6.60
N LYS A 182 10.42 -16.50 -6.20
CA LYS A 182 11.59 -17.05 -5.47
C LYS A 182 11.45 -17.09 -3.94
N LEU A 183 10.26 -16.82 -3.40
CA LEU A 183 10.05 -16.67 -1.96
C LEU A 183 9.24 -17.82 -1.39
N THR A 184 9.93 -18.93 -1.14
CA THR A 184 9.44 -20.11 -0.40
C THR A 184 9.49 -19.93 1.12
N ASN A 185 9.46 -18.70 1.63
CA ASN A 185 9.54 -18.38 3.05
C ASN A 185 8.15 -18.04 3.59
N SER A 186 7.71 -18.81 4.60
CA SER A 186 6.37 -18.77 5.19
C SER A 186 6.03 -17.41 5.81
N ASN A 187 7.03 -16.65 6.27
CA ASN A 187 6.80 -15.39 6.97
C ASN A 187 6.33 -14.27 6.04
N PHE A 188 6.83 -14.20 4.79
CA PHE A 188 6.30 -13.25 3.80
C PHE A 188 4.82 -13.53 3.49
N ALA A 189 4.42 -14.80 3.42
CA ALA A 189 3.01 -15.17 3.23
C ALA A 189 2.15 -14.70 4.42
N LYS A 190 2.66 -14.81 5.66
CA LYS A 190 1.99 -14.27 6.87
C LYS A 190 1.85 -12.75 6.82
N ILE A 191 2.89 -12.01 6.42
CA ILE A 191 2.84 -10.54 6.27
C ILE A 191 1.83 -10.14 5.18
N CYS A 192 1.89 -10.77 4.00
CA CYS A 192 0.94 -10.52 2.91
C CYS A 192 -0.51 -10.76 3.36
N LYS A 193 -0.77 -11.89 4.04
CA LYS A 193 -2.08 -12.21 4.61
C LYS A 193 -2.51 -11.16 5.64
N HIS A 194 -1.62 -10.75 6.55
CA HIS A 194 -1.92 -9.74 7.56
C HIS A 194 -2.28 -8.39 6.91
N ALA A 195 -1.42 -7.87 6.04
CA ALA A 195 -1.64 -6.60 5.34
C ALA A 195 -2.96 -6.59 4.55
N SER A 196 -3.30 -7.69 3.86
CA SER A 196 -4.55 -7.80 3.10
C SER A 196 -5.79 -7.93 4.00
N LEU A 197 -5.68 -8.63 5.14
CA LEU A 197 -6.77 -8.71 6.14
C LEU A 197 -7.01 -7.36 6.82
N SER A 198 -5.96 -6.69 7.28
CA SER A 198 -6.06 -5.37 7.91
C SER A 198 -6.64 -4.33 6.95
N TRP A 199 -6.25 -4.35 5.67
CA TRP A 199 -6.85 -3.48 4.64
C TRP A 199 -8.35 -3.77 4.44
N CYS A 200 -8.74 -5.06 4.37
CA CYS A 200 -10.14 -5.48 4.29
C CYS A 200 -10.95 -5.00 5.50
N ARG A 201 -10.39 -5.08 6.71
CA ARG A 201 -11.04 -4.62 7.95
C ARG A 201 -11.15 -3.11 8.03
N CYS A 202 -10.14 -2.35 7.63
CA CYS A 202 -10.27 -0.90 7.59
C CYS A 202 -11.32 -0.42 6.57
N ILE A 203 -11.43 -1.09 5.40
CA ILE A 203 -12.53 -0.85 4.46
C ILE A 203 -13.87 -1.13 5.14
N LEU A 204 -14.02 -2.30 5.77
CA LEU A 204 -15.25 -2.69 6.47
C LEU A 204 -15.64 -1.69 7.56
N ILE A 205 -14.68 -1.26 8.40
CA ILE A 205 -14.88 -0.28 9.47
C ILE A 205 -15.32 1.08 8.89
N LYS A 206 -14.69 1.55 7.80
CA LYS A 206 -15.11 2.79 7.13
C LYS A 206 -16.52 2.66 6.55
N LEU A 207 -16.86 1.56 5.89
CA LEU A 207 -18.22 1.30 5.37
C LEU A 207 -19.25 1.26 6.50
N ALA A 208 -18.91 0.63 7.62
CA ALA A 208 -19.73 0.60 8.80
C ALA A 208 -20.00 2.02 9.34
N SER A 209 -18.96 2.84 9.51
CA SER A 209 -19.09 4.20 10.04
C SER A 209 -19.93 5.16 9.19
N ILE A 210 -20.09 4.90 7.90
CA ILE A 210 -20.86 5.74 6.96
C ILE A 210 -22.21 5.11 6.54
N THR A 211 -22.57 3.95 7.09
CA THR A 211 -23.87 3.30 6.81
C THR A 211 -24.94 3.89 7.73
N PRO A 212 -26.01 4.51 7.20
CA PRO A 212 -27.07 5.07 8.03
C PRO A 212 -27.77 4.01 8.89
N LEU A 213 -27.97 4.31 10.18
CA LEU A 213 -28.72 3.44 11.10
C LEU A 213 -30.21 3.87 11.16
N PRO A 214 -31.17 2.94 11.32
CA PRO A 214 -32.60 3.27 11.32
C PRO A 214 -33.02 4.33 12.35
N GLU A 215 -32.37 4.36 13.52
CA GLU A 215 -32.69 5.26 14.63
C GLU A 215 -32.33 6.73 14.37
N SER A 216 -31.54 7.04 13.34
CA SER A 216 -31.05 8.40 13.05
C SER A 216 -31.93 9.17 12.06
N MET A 217 -33.14 8.70 11.75
CA MET A 217 -34.02 9.34 10.77
C MET A 217 -35.37 9.72 11.38
N ASP A 218 -35.57 11.03 11.57
CA ASP A 218 -36.90 11.59 11.76
C ASP A 218 -37.81 11.18 10.59
N THR A 219 -38.92 10.53 10.92
CA THR A 219 -39.82 9.86 9.96
C THR A 219 -40.53 10.79 8.98
N ASP A 220 -40.49 12.11 9.18
CA ASP A 220 -41.33 13.09 8.50
C ASP A 220 -40.81 13.57 7.12
N ASN A 221 -39.57 13.24 6.72
CA ASN A 221 -38.96 13.77 5.49
C ASN A 221 -38.28 12.72 4.57
N GLN A 222 -38.78 11.48 4.55
CA GLN A 222 -38.36 10.50 3.52
C GLN A 222 -39.12 10.72 2.20
N PRO A 223 -38.47 11.15 1.10
CA PRO A 223 -39.07 11.04 -0.23
C PRO A 223 -39.30 9.56 -0.55
N VAL A 224 -40.49 9.23 -1.05
CA VAL A 224 -40.89 7.87 -1.44
C VAL A 224 -39.82 7.26 -2.35
N PRO A 225 -39.30 6.04 -2.07
CA PRO A 225 -38.22 5.46 -2.87
C PRO A 225 -38.66 5.25 -4.32
N LEU A 226 -38.03 6.02 -5.22
CA LEU A 226 -38.35 6.11 -6.66
C LEU A 226 -37.94 4.86 -7.48
N SER A 227 -37.95 3.66 -6.89
CA SER A 227 -37.63 2.41 -7.59
C SER A 227 -38.24 1.18 -6.94
N ASN A 228 -39.02 0.44 -7.73
CA ASN A 228 -39.49 -0.93 -7.44
C ASN A 228 -38.33 -1.97 -7.52
N GLY A 229 -37.13 -1.60 -7.10
CA GLY A 229 -35.92 -2.42 -7.19
C GLY A 229 -35.65 -3.20 -5.90
N LEU A 230 -34.91 -4.30 -6.01
CA LEU A 230 -34.40 -5.06 -4.86
C LEU A 230 -33.63 -4.15 -3.89
N LEU A 231 -33.92 -4.29 -2.60
CA LEU A 231 -33.16 -3.64 -1.52
C LEU A 231 -32.00 -4.55 -1.09
N LEU A 232 -30.80 -3.98 -0.98
CA LEU A 232 -29.61 -4.69 -0.48
C LEU A 232 -29.54 -4.54 1.04
N TYR A 233 -29.40 -5.65 1.75
CA TYR A 233 -29.22 -5.71 3.19
C TYR A 233 -27.83 -6.25 3.55
N VAL A 234 -27.35 -5.87 4.73
CA VAL A 234 -26.09 -6.35 5.31
C VAL A 234 -26.34 -7.02 6.66
N ASP A 235 -25.69 -8.16 6.86
CA ASP A 235 -25.59 -8.89 8.12
C ASP A 235 -24.11 -9.19 8.40
N LEU A 236 -23.62 -8.71 9.54
CA LEU A 236 -22.25 -8.89 9.97
C LEU A 236 -22.17 -9.86 11.15
N GLN A 237 -21.10 -10.64 11.19
CA GLN A 237 -20.75 -11.50 12.32
C GLN A 237 -19.42 -11.00 12.91
N PRO A 238 -19.46 -10.05 13.87
CA PRO A 238 -18.25 -9.41 14.40
C PRO A 238 -17.23 -10.41 14.95
N ASP A 239 -17.70 -11.51 15.53
CA ASP A 239 -16.84 -12.58 16.06
C ASP A 239 -15.92 -13.16 14.98
N GLU A 240 -16.46 -13.54 13.80
CA GLU A 240 -15.63 -14.05 12.70
C GLU A 240 -14.71 -12.98 12.11
N LEU A 241 -15.16 -11.72 12.11
CA LEU A 241 -14.47 -10.60 11.49
C LEU A 241 -13.25 -10.13 12.30
N LEU A 242 -13.38 -10.12 13.63
CA LEU A 242 -12.43 -9.49 14.56
C LEU A 242 -11.45 -10.48 15.21
N ILE A 243 -11.58 -11.80 15.00
CA ILE A 243 -10.56 -12.78 15.41
C ILE A 243 -9.20 -12.40 14.84
N SER A 244 -8.25 -12.06 15.71
CA SER A 244 -6.86 -11.81 15.34
C SER A 244 -6.25 -13.07 14.72
N SER A 245 -5.44 -12.92 13.67
CA SER A 245 -4.80 -14.06 13.03
C SER A 245 -3.91 -14.78 14.06
N PRO A 246 -4.07 -16.10 14.29
CA PRO A 246 -3.34 -16.83 15.35
C PRO A 246 -1.82 -16.88 15.14
N ASP A 247 -1.35 -16.46 13.97
CA ASP A 247 0.06 -16.31 13.59
C ASP A 247 0.73 -15.00 14.05
N GLY A 248 -0.02 -14.06 14.65
CA GLY A 248 0.55 -12.81 15.17
C GLY A 248 1.26 -13.00 16.53
N PRO A 249 2.26 -12.16 16.86
CA PRO A 249 2.79 -12.07 18.23
C PRO A 249 1.67 -12.01 19.28
N THR A 250 1.83 -12.78 20.36
CA THR A 250 0.82 -13.04 21.42
C THR A 250 0.39 -11.81 22.25
N GLN A 251 0.80 -10.62 21.84
CA GLN A 251 0.51 -9.33 22.51
C GLN A 251 -0.65 -8.55 21.87
N PHE A 252 -1.11 -8.92 20.67
CA PHE A 252 -2.20 -8.22 19.98
C PHE A 252 -3.60 -8.59 20.53
N LYS A 253 -3.88 -8.14 21.76
CA LYS A 253 -5.23 -8.12 22.33
C LYS A 253 -6.00 -6.90 21.82
N GLY A 254 -7.09 -7.18 21.09
CA GLY A 254 -8.18 -6.23 20.84
C GLY A 254 -7.97 -5.28 19.67
N LEU A 255 -8.70 -5.53 18.58
CA LEU A 255 -9.40 -4.42 17.93
C LEU A 255 -10.35 -3.82 18.98
N ASP A 256 -10.41 -2.50 19.02
CA ASP A 256 -11.14 -1.75 20.06
C ASP A 256 -12.60 -2.23 20.20
N MET A 257 -13.09 -2.34 21.44
CA MET A 257 -14.46 -2.78 21.74
C MET A 257 -15.51 -1.89 21.06
N ASN A 258 -15.17 -0.61 20.87
CA ASN A 258 -15.96 0.36 20.10
C ASN A 258 -16.25 -0.10 18.65
N TRP A 259 -15.34 -0.84 18.03
CA TRP A 259 -15.57 -1.43 16.70
C TRP A 259 -16.46 -2.66 16.73
N PHE A 260 -16.36 -3.48 17.78
CA PHE A 260 -17.27 -4.61 17.98
C PHE A 260 -18.72 -4.11 18.08
N GLU A 261 -18.99 -3.12 18.92
CA GLU A 261 -20.32 -2.51 19.06
C GLU A 261 -20.82 -1.85 17.76
N THR A 262 -19.93 -1.20 17.01
CA THR A 262 -20.28 -0.55 15.74
C THR A 262 -20.62 -1.57 14.65
N LEU A 263 -19.90 -2.69 14.56
CA LEU A 263 -20.21 -3.77 13.63
C LEU A 263 -21.45 -4.57 14.07
N ALA A 264 -21.64 -4.77 15.39
CA ALA A 264 -22.81 -5.47 15.94
C ALA A 264 -24.13 -4.71 15.72
N ARG A 265 -24.09 -3.38 15.70
CA ARG A 265 -25.23 -2.53 15.30
C ARG A 265 -25.61 -2.69 13.83
N ILE A 266 -24.70 -3.12 12.95
CA ILE A 266 -24.95 -3.33 11.52
C ILE A 266 -25.36 -4.79 11.28
N LYS A 267 -26.57 -5.10 11.76
CA LYS A 267 -27.17 -6.42 11.67
C LYS A 267 -28.55 -6.35 11.02
N ASN A 268 -28.71 -6.97 9.86
CA ASN A 268 -29.94 -6.99 9.07
C ASN A 268 -30.48 -5.59 8.69
N ILE A 269 -29.59 -4.65 8.40
CA ILE A 269 -29.95 -3.26 8.02
C ILE A 269 -29.98 -3.11 6.49
N PRO A 270 -30.99 -2.43 5.90
CA PRO A 270 -31.00 -2.08 4.49
C PRO A 270 -29.94 -1.00 4.20
N ILE A 271 -29.05 -1.26 3.25
CA ILE A 271 -28.06 -0.28 2.80
C ILE A 271 -28.78 0.79 1.96
N ARG A 272 -28.85 2.00 2.50
CA ARG A 272 -29.39 3.20 1.84
C ARG A 272 -28.24 4.11 1.38
N GLN A 273 -28.56 5.19 0.68
CA GLN A 273 -27.58 6.24 0.39
C GLN A 273 -27.06 6.84 1.70
N THR A 274 -25.76 7.14 1.77
CA THR A 274 -25.17 7.83 2.93
C THR A 274 -25.58 9.31 2.97
N SER A 275 -25.35 9.99 4.10
CA SER A 275 -25.59 11.43 4.24
C SER A 275 -24.63 12.26 3.38
N GLU A 276 -25.00 13.50 3.06
CA GLU A 276 -24.15 14.40 2.26
C GLU A 276 -22.75 14.59 2.87
N ASP A 277 -22.67 14.75 4.20
CA ASP A 277 -21.41 14.86 4.96
C ASP A 277 -20.47 13.66 4.74
N ASN A 278 -21.03 12.47 4.55
CA ASN A 278 -20.28 11.23 4.37
C ASN A 278 -20.02 10.89 2.89
N MET A 279 -20.57 11.64 1.95
CA MET A 279 -20.53 11.32 0.52
C MET A 279 -19.10 11.37 -0.06
N GLU A 280 -18.28 12.34 0.35
CA GLU A 280 -16.86 12.38 -0.06
C GLU A 280 -16.07 11.18 0.46
N THR A 281 -16.31 10.79 1.72
CA THR A 281 -15.75 9.59 2.34
C THR A 281 -16.20 8.33 1.58
N ALA A 282 -17.48 8.21 1.25
CA ALA A 282 -18.02 7.07 0.50
C ALA A 282 -17.40 6.95 -0.91
N VAL A 283 -17.22 8.05 -1.62
CA VAL A 283 -16.55 8.08 -2.93
C VAL A 283 -15.06 7.71 -2.82
N THR A 284 -14.39 8.07 -1.72
CA THR A 284 -13.00 7.70 -1.47
C THR A 284 -12.87 6.21 -1.11
N VAL A 285 -13.68 5.72 -0.18
CA VAL A 285 -13.76 4.30 0.17
C VAL A 285 -14.14 3.44 -1.04
N MET A 286 -14.97 3.95 -1.97
CA MET A 286 -15.30 3.25 -3.21
C MET A 286 -14.07 3.04 -4.11
N LYS A 287 -13.17 4.02 -4.21
CA LYS A 287 -11.91 3.89 -4.96
C LYS A 287 -11.02 2.80 -4.34
N SER A 288 -10.81 2.85 -3.03
CA SER A 288 -9.97 1.86 -2.32
C SER A 288 -10.59 0.46 -2.33
N THR A 289 -11.90 0.34 -2.19
CA THR A 289 -12.63 -0.93 -2.28
C THR A 289 -12.56 -1.55 -3.68
N TYR A 290 -12.62 -0.72 -4.72
CA TYR A 290 -12.41 -1.19 -6.10
C TYR A 290 -10.95 -1.60 -6.34
N ASN A 291 -9.95 -0.87 -5.80
CA ASN A 291 -8.55 -1.29 -5.88
C ASN A 291 -8.31 -2.58 -5.09
N PHE A 292 -8.90 -2.74 -3.91
CA PHE A 292 -8.92 -3.99 -3.16
C PHE A 292 -9.51 -5.13 -3.98
N TYR A 293 -10.69 -4.98 -4.60
CA TYR A 293 -11.26 -5.95 -5.54
C TYR A 293 -10.33 -6.30 -6.71
N ARG A 294 -9.54 -5.35 -7.20
CA ARG A 294 -8.57 -5.56 -8.29
C ARG A 294 -7.31 -6.31 -7.87
N ASP A 295 -6.91 -6.19 -6.61
CA ASP A 295 -5.63 -6.68 -6.07
C ASP A 295 -5.77 -7.80 -5.01
N SER A 296 -6.99 -8.15 -4.61
CA SER A 296 -7.33 -9.24 -3.69
C SER A 296 -7.10 -10.63 -4.31
N SER A 297 -5.85 -10.95 -4.62
CA SER A 297 -5.38 -12.30 -4.99
C SER A 297 -4.84 -13.09 -3.79
N CYS A 298 -4.78 -12.47 -2.60
CA CYS A 298 -4.06 -12.99 -1.44
C CYS A 298 -4.97 -13.12 -0.21
N GLY A 299 -5.35 -14.35 0.11
CA GLY A 299 -5.93 -14.71 1.40
C GLY A 299 -7.37 -15.21 1.35
N THR A 300 -7.69 -16.13 2.28
CA THR A 300 -9.05 -16.34 2.75
C THR A 300 -9.43 -15.18 3.66
N PHE A 301 -10.50 -14.47 3.31
CA PHE A 301 -11.07 -13.39 4.12
C PHE A 301 -12.14 -13.95 5.08
N PRO A 302 -12.49 -13.26 6.18
CA PRO A 302 -13.52 -13.72 7.09
C PRO A 302 -14.87 -13.91 6.38
N SER A 303 -15.58 -15.00 6.71
CA SER A 303 -16.89 -15.33 6.17
C SER A 303 -18.01 -14.41 6.66
N GLY A 304 -17.86 -13.82 7.84
CA GLY A 304 -18.84 -12.99 8.56
C GLY A 304 -19.30 -11.67 7.91
N ILE A 305 -19.15 -11.48 6.59
CA ILE A 305 -19.85 -10.42 5.84
C ILE A 305 -20.88 -11.10 4.93
N ASN A 306 -22.15 -10.98 5.29
CA ASN A 306 -23.27 -11.48 4.51
C ASN A 306 -24.04 -10.32 3.89
N LEU A 307 -24.40 -10.48 2.62
CA LEU A 307 -25.27 -9.58 1.89
C LEU A 307 -26.41 -10.40 1.30
N TYR A 308 -27.60 -9.84 1.32
CA TYR A 308 -28.78 -10.45 0.73
C TYR A 308 -29.70 -9.39 0.14
N THR A 309 -30.57 -9.78 -0.79
CA THR A 309 -31.57 -8.89 -1.39
C THR A 309 -32.99 -9.26 -0.99
N VAL A 310 -33.81 -8.23 -0.77
CA VAL A 310 -35.24 -8.34 -0.41
C VAL A 310 -36.09 -7.53 -1.39
N THR A 311 -37.26 -8.04 -1.75
CA THR A 311 -38.20 -7.36 -2.65
C THR A 311 -39.08 -6.36 -1.86
N PRO A 312 -39.21 -5.08 -2.28
CA PRO A 312 -39.90 -4.05 -1.48
C PRO A 312 -41.37 -4.33 -1.15
N SER A 313 -42.07 -5.11 -1.97
CA SER A 313 -43.52 -5.37 -1.83
C SER A 313 -43.92 -6.20 -0.60
N GLN A 314 -42.96 -6.67 0.20
CA GLN A 314 -43.19 -7.50 1.39
C GLN A 314 -42.36 -7.08 2.60
N ALA A 315 -41.77 -5.88 2.61
CA ALA A 315 -41.09 -5.35 3.79
C ALA A 315 -42.14 -4.95 4.86
N SER A 316 -42.41 -5.87 5.79
CA SER A 316 -43.34 -5.61 6.89
C SER A 316 -42.85 -4.48 7.80
N VAL A 317 -43.79 -3.63 8.20
CA VAL A 317 -43.61 -2.69 9.31
C VAL A 317 -43.26 -3.48 10.59
N GLU A 318 -42.42 -2.89 11.43
CA GLU A 318 -41.97 -3.40 12.74
C GLU A 318 -41.11 -4.69 12.77
N GLY A 319 -39.79 -4.48 12.82
CA GLY A 319 -38.90 -5.07 13.84
C GLY A 319 -38.55 -6.56 13.81
N LEU A 320 -39.34 -7.42 13.17
CA LEU A 320 -39.17 -8.87 13.21
C LEU A 320 -39.30 -9.48 11.81
N LEU A 321 -38.18 -9.54 11.08
CA LEU A 321 -38.05 -10.40 9.90
C LEU A 321 -38.12 -11.87 10.33
N GLN A 322 -39.33 -12.43 10.40
CA GLN A 322 -39.52 -13.87 10.44
C GLN A 322 -38.98 -14.48 9.14
N GLN A 323 -37.92 -15.28 9.27
CA GLN A 323 -37.21 -15.91 8.16
C GLN A 323 -38.09 -16.96 7.46
N ALA A 324 -38.94 -16.53 6.53
CA ALA A 324 -39.63 -17.43 5.62
C ALA A 324 -38.66 -17.93 4.52
N PRO A 325 -38.56 -19.24 4.20
CA PRO A 325 -37.46 -19.80 3.40
C PRO A 325 -37.44 -19.51 1.88
N GLY A 326 -38.02 -18.38 1.43
CA GLY A 326 -38.10 -18.03 0.01
C GLY A 326 -38.26 -16.53 -0.28
N ILE A 327 -37.98 -15.65 0.70
CA ILE A 327 -38.16 -14.19 0.60
C ILE A 327 -36.81 -13.44 0.49
N VAL A 328 -35.70 -14.14 0.77
CA VAL A 328 -34.35 -13.57 0.93
C VAL A 328 -33.36 -14.29 0.02
N ASP A 329 -32.84 -13.57 -0.98
CA ASP A 329 -31.78 -14.06 -1.87
C ASP A 329 -30.40 -13.71 -1.31
N THR A 330 -29.73 -14.68 -0.71
CA THR A 330 -28.34 -14.52 -0.21
C THR A 330 -27.35 -14.43 -1.36
N LEU A 331 -26.51 -13.39 -1.37
CA LEU A 331 -25.53 -13.17 -2.43
C LEU A 331 -24.24 -13.97 -2.19
N ASP A 332 -24.11 -15.12 -2.85
CA ASP A 332 -22.85 -15.88 -2.90
C ASP A 332 -21.80 -15.16 -3.76
N LEU A 333 -21.05 -14.28 -3.10
CA LEU A 333 -20.02 -13.45 -3.70
C LEU A 333 -18.79 -13.42 -2.79
N SER A 334 -17.61 -13.36 -3.39
CA SER A 334 -16.36 -13.15 -2.67
C SER A 334 -16.39 -11.83 -1.89
N ILE A 335 -15.75 -11.79 -0.71
CA ILE A 335 -15.72 -10.62 0.17
C ILE A 335 -15.42 -9.29 -0.55
N PRO A 336 -14.42 -9.18 -1.46
CA PRO A 336 -14.16 -7.95 -2.19
C PRO A 336 -15.32 -7.49 -3.08
N ARG A 337 -16.10 -8.42 -3.65
CA ARG A 337 -17.33 -8.12 -4.41
C ARG A 337 -18.48 -7.69 -3.51
N LYS A 338 -18.62 -8.31 -2.32
CA LYS A 338 -19.61 -7.90 -1.31
C LYS A 338 -19.34 -6.45 -0.86
N LEU A 339 -18.12 -6.14 -0.44
CA LEU A 339 -17.73 -4.77 -0.05
C LEU A 339 -17.96 -3.75 -1.20
N LEU A 340 -17.67 -4.14 -2.45
CA LEU A 340 -17.88 -3.27 -3.62
C LEU A 340 -19.38 -3.00 -3.92
N LEU A 341 -20.27 -3.98 -3.71
CA LEU A 341 -21.72 -3.77 -3.81
C LEU A 341 -22.24 -2.85 -2.70
N TRP A 342 -21.76 -3.04 -1.47
CA TRP A 342 -22.14 -2.20 -0.33
C TRP A 342 -21.77 -0.74 -0.58
N VAL A 343 -20.51 -0.45 -0.90
CA VAL A 343 -20.06 0.94 -1.13
C VAL A 343 -20.74 1.59 -2.33
N TYR A 344 -21.00 0.85 -3.41
CA TYR A 344 -21.77 1.36 -4.55
C TYR A 344 -23.19 1.77 -4.12
N THR A 345 -23.84 0.95 -3.30
CA THR A 345 -25.20 1.22 -2.81
C THR A 345 -25.22 2.42 -1.85
N LEU A 346 -24.20 2.59 -1.00
CA LEU A 346 -24.02 3.80 -0.16
C LEU A 346 -23.85 5.08 -0.97
N VAL A 347 -23.12 5.03 -2.10
CA VAL A 347 -22.87 6.20 -2.97
C VAL A 347 -24.11 6.54 -3.82
N HIS A 348 -24.80 5.52 -4.36
CA HIS A 348 -25.84 5.71 -5.38
C HIS A 348 -27.28 5.48 -4.90
N GLY A 349 -27.49 5.08 -3.65
CA GLY A 349 -28.81 4.86 -3.06
C GLY A 349 -29.61 3.68 -3.64
N ARG A 350 -29.00 2.88 -4.52
CA ARG A 350 -29.68 1.81 -5.26
C ARG A 350 -28.80 0.59 -5.46
N TYR A 351 -29.39 -0.59 -5.31
CA TYR A 351 -28.76 -1.85 -5.68
C TYR A 351 -28.53 -1.95 -7.20
N CYS A 352 -27.44 -2.59 -7.59
CA CYS A 352 -27.13 -3.00 -8.95
C CYS A 352 -26.39 -4.33 -8.93
N ASN A 353 -26.46 -5.12 -10.02
CA ASN A 353 -25.66 -6.33 -10.11
C ASN A 353 -24.16 -6.03 -10.14
N ILE A 354 -23.34 -6.95 -9.63
CA ILE A 354 -21.88 -6.77 -9.50
C ILE A 354 -21.18 -6.46 -10.84
N SER A 355 -21.67 -6.97 -11.97
CA SER A 355 -21.10 -6.70 -13.30
C SER A 355 -21.24 -5.23 -13.69
N ALA A 356 -22.43 -4.65 -13.48
CA ALA A 356 -22.70 -3.23 -13.71
C ALA A 356 -21.86 -2.33 -12.78
N VAL A 357 -21.69 -2.72 -11.51
CA VAL A 357 -20.86 -1.98 -10.55
C VAL A 357 -19.38 -2.00 -10.95
N VAL A 358 -18.83 -3.16 -11.32
CA VAL A 358 -17.43 -3.25 -11.79
C VAL A 358 -17.22 -2.40 -13.05
N LYS A 359 -18.13 -2.48 -14.03
CA LYS A 359 -18.08 -1.66 -15.25
C LYS A 359 -18.10 -0.15 -14.93
N TYR A 360 -18.95 0.27 -14.00
CA TYR A 360 -19.00 1.67 -13.57
C TYR A 360 -17.67 2.13 -12.95
N CYS A 361 -17.06 1.33 -12.08
CA CYS A 361 -15.76 1.66 -11.49
C CYS A 361 -14.62 1.66 -12.51
N ASP A 362 -14.63 0.76 -13.50
CA ASP A 362 -13.68 0.77 -14.63
C ASP A 362 -13.78 2.09 -15.42
N GLU A 363 -15.00 2.53 -15.75
CA GLU A 363 -15.26 3.80 -16.44
C GLU A 363 -14.84 5.02 -15.61
N MET A 364 -15.16 5.04 -14.31
CA MET A 364 -14.73 6.09 -13.37
C MET A 364 -13.20 6.20 -13.34
N LYS A 365 -12.49 5.07 -13.24
CA LYS A 365 -11.01 5.04 -13.25
C LYS A 365 -10.44 5.48 -14.59
N ALA A 366 -11.10 5.19 -15.71
CA ALA A 366 -10.71 5.67 -17.03
C ALA A 366 -10.90 7.18 -17.19
N ARG A 367 -12.00 7.76 -16.67
CA ARG A 367 -12.24 9.22 -16.66
C ARG A 367 -11.17 9.95 -15.83
N ASN A 368 -10.87 9.47 -14.61
CA ASN A 368 -9.85 10.06 -13.75
C ASN A 368 -8.45 10.06 -14.37
N LYS A 369 -8.11 9.03 -15.18
CA LYS A 369 -6.86 8.99 -15.97
C LYS A 369 -6.85 9.90 -17.19
N ARG A 370 -8.02 10.30 -17.69
CA ARG A 370 -8.17 11.17 -18.87
C ARG A 370 -8.27 12.65 -18.47
N GLY A 371 -8.67 12.94 -17.24
CA GLY A 371 -8.85 14.29 -16.68
C GLY A 371 -7.57 15.14 -16.51
N THR A 372 -6.38 14.61 -16.77
CA THR A 372 -5.15 15.42 -16.87
C THR A 372 -5.00 16.11 -18.24
N LEU A 373 -5.91 15.88 -19.19
CA LEU A 373 -5.93 16.55 -20.48
C LEU A 373 -7.31 17.19 -20.73
N THR A 374 -7.30 18.52 -20.82
CA THR A 374 -8.37 19.40 -21.31
C THR A 374 -9.75 19.23 -20.65
N ALA A 375 -10.03 20.10 -19.68
CA ALA A 375 -11.40 20.53 -19.43
C ALA A 375 -11.87 21.36 -20.63
N ALA A 376 -12.87 20.87 -21.35
CA ALA A 376 -13.67 21.63 -22.29
C ALA A 376 -15.14 21.27 -22.04
N ALA A 377 -15.97 22.28 -21.81
CA ALA A 377 -17.37 22.10 -21.45
C ALA A 377 -18.22 21.66 -22.65
N SER A 378 -19.32 20.96 -22.37
CA SER A 378 -20.62 21.40 -22.89
C SER A 378 -21.77 20.82 -22.07
N SER A 379 -22.74 21.66 -21.75
CA SER A 379 -24.02 21.29 -21.12
C SER A 379 -25.01 20.73 -22.14
N GLN A 380 -26.09 20.14 -21.63
CA GLN A 380 -27.26 19.69 -22.41
C GLN A 380 -28.01 20.87 -23.05
N VAL A 381 -28.57 20.69 -24.27
CA VAL A 381 -29.94 21.07 -24.67
C VAL A 381 -30.43 20.11 -25.80
N THR A 382 -31.74 19.88 -25.87
CA THR A 382 -32.53 19.01 -26.78
C THR A 382 -32.76 19.57 -28.22
N PRO A 383 -33.31 18.75 -29.16
CA PRO A 383 -33.40 19.08 -30.61
C PRO A 383 -34.73 19.79 -31.01
N PRO A 384 -34.85 20.38 -32.23
CA PRO A 384 -35.33 19.63 -33.40
C PRO A 384 -34.66 19.99 -34.76
N ALA A 385 -35.10 19.34 -35.84
CA ALA A 385 -34.58 19.43 -37.23
C ALA A 385 -35.53 20.28 -38.14
N PRO A 386 -35.54 20.15 -39.49
CA PRO A 386 -34.46 20.01 -40.50
C PRO A 386 -34.59 21.04 -41.66
N HIS A 387 -33.49 21.53 -42.26
CA HIS A 387 -33.55 22.14 -43.61
C HIS A 387 -32.30 21.80 -44.46
N SER A 388 -32.44 21.99 -45.77
CA SER A 388 -31.77 21.21 -46.82
C SER A 388 -30.81 22.01 -47.71
N SER A 389 -29.86 21.27 -48.34
CA SER A 389 -29.19 21.63 -49.61
C SER A 389 -28.20 22.84 -49.55
N VAL A 390 -27.17 23.02 -50.39
CA VAL A 390 -26.65 22.34 -51.61
C VAL A 390 -25.10 22.22 -51.48
N SER A 391 -24.48 21.43 -52.37
CA SER A 391 -23.03 21.26 -52.63
C SER A 391 -22.20 22.57 -52.63
N SER A 392 -20.86 22.56 -52.49
CA SER A 392 -19.94 21.90 -53.43
C SER A 392 -18.45 21.98 -53.03
N HIS A 393 -17.63 21.38 -53.89
CA HIS A 393 -16.17 21.16 -53.88
C HIS A 393 -15.28 22.30 -53.30
N GLY A 394 -14.06 22.03 -52.84
CA GLY A 394 -13.31 20.76 -52.92
C GLY A 394 -12.00 20.73 -52.13
N ILE A 395 -11.32 19.59 -52.22
CA ILE A 395 -10.00 19.25 -51.63
C ILE A 395 -9.04 18.91 -52.80
N PRO A 396 -7.74 18.59 -52.60
CA PRO A 396 -6.70 19.07 -51.66
C PRO A 396 -5.40 19.47 -52.46
N LEU A 397 -4.22 19.44 -51.79
CA LEU A 397 -2.83 19.38 -52.38
C LEU A 397 -2.29 20.74 -52.92
N THR A 398 -1.00 21.11 -52.94
CA THR A 398 0.31 20.69 -52.35
C THR A 398 1.26 21.93 -52.43
N SER A 399 2.50 22.04 -51.89
CA SER A 399 3.53 21.11 -51.37
C SER A 399 4.29 21.81 -50.20
N LYS A 400 4.96 21.15 -49.24
CA LYS A 400 6.31 20.54 -49.26
C LYS A 400 7.41 21.40 -49.93
N GLU A 401 8.20 22.13 -49.13
CA GLU A 401 9.66 21.96 -49.17
C GLU A 401 10.36 22.33 -47.86
N LYS A 402 11.64 21.94 -47.78
CA LYS A 402 12.45 21.79 -46.57
C LYS A 402 13.82 22.37 -46.88
N SER A 403 14.27 23.36 -46.12
CA SER A 403 15.68 23.76 -46.13
C SER A 403 16.19 23.92 -44.72
N ALA A 404 17.28 23.23 -44.42
CA ALA A 404 18.07 23.43 -43.22
C ALA A 404 19.31 24.22 -43.62
N GLN A 405 19.69 25.22 -42.84
CA GLN A 405 20.95 25.93 -43.05
C GLN A 405 21.70 26.02 -41.73
N THR A 406 22.78 25.25 -41.66
CA THR A 406 23.77 25.27 -40.58
C THR A 406 24.86 26.27 -40.98
N VAL A 407 25.16 27.25 -40.13
CA VAL A 407 26.42 28.01 -40.20
C VAL A 407 26.99 28.14 -38.79
N SER A 408 28.31 28.01 -38.69
CA SER A 408 29.12 28.03 -37.48
C SER A 408 30.25 29.06 -37.66
N SER A 409 30.54 29.84 -36.62
CA SER A 409 31.82 30.50 -36.32
C SER A 409 31.64 31.16 -34.93
N GLU A 410 32.33 30.68 -33.89
CA GLU A 410 33.56 31.27 -33.29
C GLU A 410 33.32 32.65 -32.67
N ALA A 411 33.54 32.92 -31.37
CA ALA A 411 34.64 32.61 -30.42
C ALA A 411 35.76 33.65 -30.39
N GLN A 412 35.61 34.62 -29.48
CA GLN A 412 36.59 35.47 -28.77
C GLN A 412 35.74 36.45 -27.92
N GLU A 413 36.09 36.86 -26.70
CA GLU A 413 37.37 36.80 -25.96
C GLU A 413 37.14 36.41 -24.48
#